data_AF-A0A1N7G3Y0-F1
#
_entry.id   AF-A0A1N7G3Y0-F1
#
_cell.length_a   1.000
_cell.length_b   1.000
_cell.length_c   1.000
_cell.angle_alpha   90.00
_cell.angle_beta   90.00
_cell.angle_gamma   90.00
#
_symmetry.space_group_name_H-M   'P 1'
#
loop_
_entity.id
_entity.type
_entity.pdbx_description
1 polymer ?
#
loop_
_entity_poly.entity_id
_entity_poly.type
_entity_poly.pdbx_seq_one_letter_code
_entity_poly.pdbx_strand_id
1 'polypeptide(L)'
;MSNVATIETDNEPLQVPLLAREEASLISQFTMQVDAWLAKHGEKAQTIEIVYYPDDDGFEIVNNEPNNGLLSRNRISIFRGELIAWATQQIQALKGWSNERSISEFVAVYRDGSFGVLCKTAAAS
;
A
#
# COMPACT_ATOMS: atom_id res chain seq x y z
N MET A 1 -17.52 2.33 3.97
CA MET A 1 -18.12 3.30 3.01
C MET A 1 -17.04 4.31 2.71
N SER A 2 -16.63 4.45 1.45
CA SER A 2 -15.70 5.52 1.07
C SER A 2 -16.41 6.85 1.26
N ASN A 3 -15.81 7.78 2.00
CA ASN A 3 -16.34 9.14 2.10
C ASN A 3 -16.26 9.77 0.71
N VAL A 4 -17.38 10.30 0.22
CA VAL A 4 -17.48 10.96 -1.08
C VAL A 4 -18.02 12.38 -0.88
N ALA A 5 -17.40 13.36 -1.53
CA ALA A 5 -17.96 14.69 -1.69
C ALA A 5 -18.78 14.73 -2.97
N THR A 6 -19.99 15.28 -2.91
CA THR A 6 -20.78 15.61 -4.10
C THR A 6 -20.47 17.04 -4.51
N ILE A 7 -19.96 17.23 -5.72
CA ILE A 7 -19.72 18.54 -6.32
C ILE A 7 -20.81 18.76 -7.38
N GLU A 8 -21.68 19.74 -7.13
CA GLU A 8 -22.69 20.15 -8.10
C GLU A 8 -22.02 20.78 -9.32
N THR A 9 -22.41 20.34 -10.52
CA THR A 9 -21.97 20.94 -11.79
C THR A 9 -23.18 21.26 -12.66
N ASP A 10 -22.99 22.10 -13.68
CA ASP A 10 -24.06 22.50 -14.60
C ASP A 10 -24.63 21.32 -15.42
N ASN A 11 -23.92 20.18 -15.48
CA ASN A 11 -24.35 18.99 -16.21
C ASN A 11 -24.92 17.92 -15.27
N GLU A 12 -24.07 17.37 -14.38
CA GLU A 12 -24.44 16.33 -13.43
C GLU A 12 -23.58 16.39 -12.15
N PRO A 13 -24.12 15.94 -10.99
CA PRO A 13 -23.35 15.91 -9.75
C PRO A 13 -22.15 14.96 -9.86
N LEU A 14 -20.95 15.46 -9.57
CA LEU A 14 -19.71 14.67 -9.56
C LEU A 14 -19.45 14.11 -8.16
N GLN A 15 -19.15 12.81 -8.10
CA GLN A 15 -18.75 12.13 -6.86
C GLN A 15 -17.22 12.11 -6.78
N VAL A 16 -16.66 12.77 -5.76
CA VAL A 16 -15.22 12.84 -5.52
C VAL A 16 -14.87 12.04 -4.27
N PRO A 17 -14.10 10.93 -4.38
CA PRO A 17 -13.61 10.20 -3.22
C PRO A 17 -12.74 11.10 -2.35
N LEU A 18 -13.01 11.11 -1.05
CA LEU A 18 -12.20 11.77 -0.04
C LEU A 18 -11.27 10.75 0.60
N LEU A 19 -10.00 11.10 0.73
CA LEU A 19 -8.99 10.30 1.43
C LEU A 19 -8.74 10.88 2.82
N ALA A 20 -8.52 9.99 3.79
CA ALA A 20 -7.93 10.41 5.06
C ALA A 20 -6.51 10.96 4.83
N ARG A 21 -6.00 11.77 5.77
CA ARG A 21 -4.66 12.37 5.64
C ARG A 21 -3.57 11.31 5.49
N GLU A 22 -3.69 10.22 6.24
CA GLU A 22 -2.79 9.08 6.23
C GLU A 22 -2.81 8.39 4.87
N GLU A 23 -4.00 8.14 4.31
CA GLU A 23 -4.17 7.54 2.99
C GLU A 23 -3.62 8.43 1.88
N ALA A 24 -3.86 9.75 1.96
CA ALA A 24 -3.31 10.73 1.01
C ALA A 24 -1.77 10.80 1.06
N SER A 25 -1.18 10.68 2.26
CA SER A 25 0.28 10.61 2.39
C SER A 25 0.83 9.29 1.87
N LEU A 26 0.18 8.17 2.21
CA LEU A 26 0.59 6.83 1.81
C LEU A 26 0.53 6.65 0.30
N ILE A 27 -0.55 7.10 -0.37
CA ILE A 27 -0.65 6.99 -1.83
C ILE A 27 0.43 7.81 -2.54
N SER A 28 0.75 9.01 -2.04
CA SER A 28 1.80 9.84 -2.61
C SER A 28 3.17 9.17 -2.53
N GLN A 29 3.52 8.62 -1.36
CA GLN A 29 4.77 7.88 -1.16
C GLN A 29 4.81 6.59 -1.99
N PHE A 30 3.70 5.87 -2.06
CA PHE A 30 3.59 4.64 -2.81
C PHE A 30 3.75 4.87 -4.31
N THR A 31 3.10 5.90 -4.88
CA THR A 31 3.30 6.29 -6.28
C THR A 31 4.76 6.54 -6.61
N MET A 32 5.44 7.36 -5.81
CA MET A 32 6.88 7.63 -6.01
C MET A 32 7.73 6.35 -5.92
N GLN A 33 7.39 5.44 -5.01
CA GLN A 33 8.14 4.21 -4.82
C GLN A 33 7.90 3.21 -5.95
N VAL A 34 6.67 3.11 -6.46
CA VAL A 34 6.32 2.30 -7.64
C VAL A 34 7.10 2.77 -8.86
N ASP A 35 7.21 4.08 -9.09
CA ASP A 35 8.02 4.63 -10.19
C ASP A 35 9.49 4.16 -10.09
N ALA A 36 10.05 4.19 -8.87
CA ALA A 36 11.41 3.71 -8.63
C ALA A 36 11.55 2.19 -8.86
N TRP A 37 10.56 1.40 -8.44
CA TRP A 37 10.56 -0.05 -8.66
C TRP A 37 10.36 -0.42 -10.14
N LEU A 38 9.50 0.29 -10.86
CA LEU A 38 9.33 0.11 -12.31
C LEU A 38 10.62 0.41 -13.05
N ALA A 39 11.31 1.51 -12.71
CA ALA A 39 12.60 1.85 -13.30
C ALA A 39 13.68 0.80 -13.02
N LYS A 40 13.67 0.17 -11.84
CA LYS A 40 14.70 -0.78 -11.40
C LYS A 40 14.43 -2.23 -11.80
N HIS A 41 13.19 -2.69 -11.68
CA HIS A 41 12.79 -4.09 -11.82
C HIS A 41 11.92 -4.36 -13.05
N GLY A 42 11.49 -3.32 -13.77
CA GLY A 42 10.74 -3.44 -15.01
C GLY A 42 9.42 -4.17 -14.85
N GLU A 43 9.17 -5.17 -15.70
CA GLU A 43 7.91 -5.93 -15.75
C GLU A 43 7.51 -6.55 -14.41
N LYS A 44 8.47 -6.88 -13.55
CA LYS A 44 8.24 -7.44 -12.22
C LYS A 44 7.38 -6.53 -11.35
N ALA A 45 7.50 -5.21 -11.53
CA ALA A 45 6.82 -4.18 -10.75
C ALA A 45 5.53 -3.67 -11.41
N GLN A 46 5.08 -4.25 -12.53
CA GLN A 46 3.82 -3.85 -13.20
C GLN A 46 2.55 -4.20 -12.43
N THR A 47 2.66 -5.13 -11.47
CA THR A 47 1.61 -5.42 -10.50
C THR A 47 2.27 -5.52 -9.15
N ILE A 48 1.71 -4.83 -8.16
CA ILE A 48 2.16 -4.84 -6.77
C ILE A 48 0.92 -4.79 -5.90
N GLU A 49 0.71 -5.79 -5.06
CA GLU A 49 -0.29 -5.74 -3.99
C GLU A 49 0.39 -6.11 -2.68
N ILE A 50 0.17 -5.27 -1.68
CA ILE A 50 0.71 -5.42 -0.33
C ILE A 50 -0.47 -5.39 0.62
N VAL A 51 -0.66 -6.46 1.37
CA VAL A 51 -1.68 -6.56 2.43
C VAL A 51 -0.98 -6.89 3.74
N TYR A 52 -1.22 -6.08 4.77
CA TYR A 52 -0.70 -6.30 6.11
C TYR A 52 -1.73 -7.03 6.98
N TYR A 53 -1.28 -8.05 7.70
CA TYR A 53 -2.08 -8.81 8.67
C TYR A 53 -1.62 -8.46 10.09
N PRO A 54 -2.42 -7.70 10.86
CA PRO A 54 -2.00 -7.23 12.19
C PRO A 54 -1.88 -8.34 13.23
N ASP A 55 -2.59 -9.47 13.04
CA ASP A 55 -2.61 -10.59 14.00
C ASP A 55 -1.24 -11.29 14.14
N ASP A 56 -0.44 -11.30 13.08
CA ASP A 56 0.89 -11.95 13.04
C ASP A 56 2.02 -11.00 12.62
N ASP A 57 1.73 -9.70 12.49
CA ASP A 57 2.63 -8.67 11.95
C ASP A 57 3.20 -9.05 10.57
N GLY A 58 2.42 -9.80 9.79
CA GLY A 58 2.81 -10.38 8.50
C GLY A 58 2.36 -9.59 7.29
N PHE A 59 2.94 -9.91 6.14
CA PHE A 59 2.54 -9.34 4.84
C PHE A 59 2.26 -10.43 3.82
N GLU A 60 1.15 -10.28 3.11
CA GLU A 60 0.94 -10.91 1.82
C GLU A 60 1.38 -9.94 0.71
N ILE A 61 2.14 -10.48 -0.24
CA ILE A 61 2.72 -9.72 -1.34
C ILE A 61 2.44 -10.45 -2.63
N VAL A 62 1.81 -9.75 -3.57
CA VAL A 62 1.65 -10.16 -4.97
C VAL A 62 2.50 -9.24 -5.83
N ASN A 63 3.22 -9.84 -6.79
CA ASN A 63 3.92 -9.09 -7.82
C ASN A 63 4.03 -9.93 -9.09
N ASN A 64 4.62 -9.39 -10.14
CA ASN A 64 4.70 -10.07 -11.44
C ASN A 64 5.92 -11.02 -11.57
N GLU A 65 6.62 -11.33 -10.48
CA GLU A 65 7.63 -12.39 -10.48
C GLU A 65 6.99 -13.78 -10.39
N PRO A 66 7.63 -14.84 -10.91
CA PRO A 66 7.20 -16.21 -10.66
C PRO A 66 7.01 -16.48 -9.16
N ASN A 67 5.88 -17.07 -8.79
CA ASN A 67 5.47 -17.30 -7.40
C ASN A 67 5.54 -16.04 -6.52
N ASN A 68 5.26 -14.86 -7.07
CA ASN A 68 5.32 -13.57 -6.39
C ASN A 68 6.69 -13.28 -5.75
N GLY A 69 7.77 -13.82 -6.32
CA GLY A 69 9.13 -13.67 -5.80
C GLY A 69 9.46 -14.60 -4.62
N LEU A 70 8.63 -15.60 -4.32
CA LEU A 70 8.99 -16.69 -3.41
C LEU A 70 9.91 -17.69 -4.12
N LEU A 71 11.02 -18.01 -3.48
CA LEU A 71 12.02 -18.96 -3.95
C LEU A 71 12.00 -20.22 -3.08
N SER A 72 12.80 -21.23 -3.45
CA SER A 72 12.93 -22.47 -2.68
C SER A 72 13.41 -22.22 -1.24
N ARG A 73 13.01 -23.08 -0.30
CA ARG A 73 13.57 -23.16 1.07
C ARG A 73 13.50 -21.82 1.83
N ASN A 74 12.34 -21.16 1.81
CA ASN A 74 12.06 -19.91 2.55
C ASN A 74 12.86 -18.68 2.09
N ARG A 75 13.46 -18.72 0.89
CA ARG A 75 14.14 -17.56 0.32
C ARG A 75 13.15 -16.68 -0.42
N ILE A 76 13.41 -15.38 -0.46
CA ILE A 76 12.65 -14.41 -1.24
C ILE A 76 13.57 -13.75 -2.27
N SER A 77 13.00 -13.28 -3.38
CA SER A 77 13.69 -12.45 -4.35
C SER A 77 14.10 -11.11 -3.71
N ILE A 78 15.08 -10.44 -4.32
CA ILE A 78 15.48 -9.08 -3.91
C ILE A 78 14.27 -8.14 -3.97
N PHE A 79 13.46 -8.21 -5.04
CA PHE A 79 12.33 -7.31 -5.21
C PHE A 79 11.23 -7.56 -4.16
N ARG A 80 10.85 -8.81 -3.89
CA ARG A 80 9.92 -9.12 -2.79
C ARG A 80 10.45 -8.61 -1.44
N GLY A 81 11.77 -8.74 -1.21
CA GLY A 81 12.42 -8.16 -0.03
C GLY A 81 12.28 -6.65 0.07
N GLU A 82 12.45 -5.93 -1.04
CA GLU A 82 12.25 -4.47 -1.10
C GLU A 82 10.80 -4.06 -0.82
N LEU A 83 9.82 -4.81 -1.35
CA LEU A 83 8.39 -4.58 -1.07
C LEU A 83 8.09 -4.72 0.42
N ILE A 84 8.56 -5.81 1.05
CA ILE A 84 8.39 -6.06 2.48
C ILE A 84 9.08 -4.97 3.30
N ALA A 85 10.31 -4.59 2.93
CA ALA A 85 11.07 -3.56 3.63
C ALA A 85 10.36 -2.20 3.59
N TRP A 86 9.84 -1.79 2.43
CA TRP A 86 9.06 -0.57 2.29
C TRP A 86 7.77 -0.64 3.11
N ALA A 87 7.01 -1.73 3.00
CA ALA A 87 5.76 -1.90 3.74
C ALA A 87 5.98 -1.83 5.26
N THR A 88 7.04 -2.48 5.75
CA THR A 88 7.45 -2.44 7.16
C THR A 88 7.73 -1.01 7.62
N GLN A 89 8.44 -0.21 6.81
CA GLN A 89 8.70 1.19 7.14
C GLN A 89 7.41 2.02 7.22
N GLN A 90 6.47 1.80 6.31
CA GLN A 90 5.17 2.48 6.35
C GLN A 90 4.37 2.11 7.59
N ILE A 91 4.31 0.83 7.94
CA ILE A 91 3.66 0.33 9.16
C ILE A 91 4.27 0.99 10.40
N GLN A 92 5.60 1.07 10.51
CA GLN A 92 6.26 1.73 11.65
C GLN A 92 5.97 3.24 11.70
N ALA A 93 6.00 3.93 10.56
CA ALA A 93 5.65 5.36 10.51
C ALA A 93 4.20 5.62 10.95
N LEU A 94 3.27 4.74 10.57
CA LEU A 94 1.86 4.81 10.95
C LEU A 94 1.63 4.49 12.43
N LYS A 95 2.31 3.48 12.98
CA LYS A 95 2.29 3.16 14.43
C LYS A 95 2.87 4.31 15.28
N GLY A 96 3.78 5.10 14.70
CA GLY A 96 4.51 6.16 15.40
C GLY A 96 5.69 5.60 16.19
N TRP A 97 6.64 6.47 16.57
CA TRP A 97 7.93 6.06 17.15
C TRP A 97 7.80 5.24 18.46
N SER A 98 6.71 5.48 19.20
CA SER A 98 6.35 4.88 20.49
C SER A 98 5.23 3.83 20.39
N ASN A 99 4.83 3.42 19.17
CA ASN A 99 3.66 2.54 18.92
C ASN A 99 2.35 3.09 19.53
N GLU A 100 2.15 4.40 19.45
CA GLU A 100 0.97 5.10 19.97
C GLU A 100 -0.32 4.73 19.22
N ARG A 101 -0.17 4.15 18.02
CA ARG A 101 -1.28 3.74 17.16
C ARG A 101 -1.21 2.26 16.83
N SER A 102 -2.38 1.62 16.80
CA SER A 102 -2.59 0.31 16.21
C SER A 102 -3.05 0.46 14.76
N ILE A 103 -2.75 -0.53 13.92
CA ILE A 103 -3.17 -0.59 12.52
C ILE A 103 -4.11 -1.77 12.37
N SER A 104 -5.35 -1.51 11.96
CA SER A 104 -6.35 -2.57 11.73
C SER A 104 -6.45 -2.97 10.26
N GLU A 105 -6.12 -2.06 9.35
CA GLU A 105 -6.08 -2.33 7.91
C GLU A 105 -4.93 -1.54 7.28
N PHE A 106 -4.15 -2.21 6.45
CA PHE A 106 -3.18 -1.56 5.55
C PHE A 106 -3.11 -2.35 4.24
N VAL A 107 -3.41 -1.67 3.14
CA VAL A 107 -3.35 -2.21 1.79
C VAL A 107 -2.74 -1.17 0.85
N ALA A 108 -1.84 -1.59 -0.03
CA ALA A 108 -1.32 -0.78 -1.13
C ALA A 108 -1.32 -1.59 -2.43
N VAL A 109 -1.90 -1.02 -3.49
CA VAL A 109 -2.10 -1.70 -4.78
C VAL A 109 -1.67 -0.80 -5.93
N TYR A 110 -0.82 -1.34 -6.80
CA TYR A 110 -0.54 -0.83 -8.13
C TYR A 110 -0.81 -1.91 -9.16
N ARG A 111 -1.70 -1.63 -10.11
CA ARG A 111 -2.04 -2.54 -11.21
C ARG A 111 -2.56 -1.73 -12.38
N ASP A 112 -2.14 -2.06 -13.60
CA ASP A 112 -2.62 -1.45 -14.84
C ASP A 112 -2.58 0.09 -14.83
N GLY A 113 -1.47 0.66 -14.29
CA GLY A 113 -1.29 2.12 -14.18
C GLY A 113 -2.14 2.80 -13.11
N SER A 114 -2.92 2.05 -12.34
CA SER A 114 -3.81 2.56 -11.31
C SER A 114 -3.27 2.29 -9.91
N PHE A 115 -3.54 3.22 -8.99
CA PHE A 115 -3.09 3.16 -7.60
C PHE A 115 -4.28 3.11 -6.65
N GLY A 116 -4.14 2.34 -5.58
CA GLY A 116 -5.10 2.29 -4.48
C GLY A 116 -4.39 2.06 -3.16
N VAL A 117 -4.86 2.73 -2.11
CA VAL A 117 -4.40 2.48 -0.75
C VAL A 117 -5.60 2.46 0.20
N LEU A 118 -5.44 1.73 1.30
CA LEU A 118 -6.37 1.74 2.42
C LEU A 118 -5.54 1.70 3.69
N CYS A 119 -5.82 2.59 4.63
CA CYS A 119 -5.11 2.61 5.90
C CYS A 119 -6.04 3.03 7.03
N LYS A 120 -6.18 2.15 8.04
CA LYS A 120 -6.95 2.44 9.25
C LYS A 120 -6.05 2.33 10.47
N THR A 121 -5.98 3.43 11.22
CA THR A 121 -5.25 3.49 12.49
C THR A 121 -6.21 3.85 13.63
N ALA A 122 -5.90 3.37 14.83
CA ALA A 122 -6.58 3.75 16.06
C ALA A 122 -5.54 4.02 17.15
N ALA A 123 -5.93 4.70 18.23
CA ALA A 123 -5.06 4.78 19.41
C ALA A 123 -4.75 3.35 19.90
N ALA A 124 -3.49 3.08 20.24
CA ALA A 124 -3.12 1.82 20.86
C ALA A 124 -3.77 1.74 22.25
N SER A 125 -4.45 0.62 22.51
CA SER A 125 -5.10 0.30 23.78
C SER A 125 -4.16 -0.42 24.73
#